data_AF-A0A2S1FJH9-F1
#
_entry.id   AF-A0A2S1FJH9-F1
#
_cell.length_a   1.000
_cell.length_b   1.000
_cell.length_c   1.000
_cell.angle_alpha   90.00
_cell.angle_beta   90.00
_cell.angle_gamma   90.00
#
_symmetry.space_group_name_H-M   'P 1'
#
loop_
_entity.id
_entity.type
_entity.pdbx_description
1 polymer ?
#
loop_
_entity_poly.entity_id
_entity_poly.type
_entity_poly.pdbx_seq_one_letter_code
_entity_poly.pdbx_strand_id
1 'polypeptide(L)'
;MNDKVITLAPDSPLNKMLDLIANVASRKIPGVSVVLELRQAYAKIREEIHQDRMLDFALGLRDLGIDKDNFDLSSECFSAIVTKLLLDDEKRKTEFYIKLTIELARSDLDPDLKIYYINTLSELTGADIDFARKLYIRQTVPLRGYTSLEDAELALTSSKQGITLKSLHKLINHGLLDENRSGDIRAKPLYNMTDELKTLISYLFHPDDLVPSAIGDNQKEAFDVIIIDHYKSLDNLYITQIRDTLTNKQISVGIVQHNDDYRLQKTAKLYIYNNAMTHYSGSRSKEYIQVFVLFDPASDTLKLSHSGERSFKIEKENYFGAIRNSADARKALLNTLSEVTDYVVGYLKKPEHP
;
A
#
# COMPACT_ATOMS: atom_id res chain seq x y z
N MET A 1 -4.99 25.49 41.30
CA MET A 1 -4.32 24.65 40.29
C MET A 1 -4.54 23.22 40.72
N ASN A 2 -5.34 22.46 39.97
CA ASN A 2 -5.60 21.04 40.28
C ASN A 2 -4.44 20.22 39.72
N ASP A 3 -3.53 19.80 40.60
CA ASP A 3 -2.51 18.81 40.28
C ASP A 3 -3.21 17.49 39.96
N LYS A 4 -3.25 17.13 38.68
CA LYS A 4 -3.59 15.77 38.27
C LYS A 4 -2.49 14.85 38.77
N VAL A 5 -2.73 14.21 39.92
CA VAL A 5 -1.95 13.05 40.35
C VAL A 5 -2.06 12.00 39.25
N ILE A 6 -0.95 11.73 38.57
CA ILE A 6 -0.87 10.63 37.62
C ILE A 6 -0.94 9.34 38.44
N THR A 7 -2.12 8.73 38.54
CA THR A 7 -2.28 7.38 39.09
C THR A 7 -1.68 6.39 38.10
N LEU A 8 -0.43 6.01 38.35
CA LEU A 8 0.27 4.92 37.66
C LEU A 8 -0.32 3.58 38.11
N ALA A 9 -0.38 2.59 37.21
CA ALA A 9 -0.93 1.26 37.51
C ALA A 9 -0.15 0.59 38.67
N PRO A 10 -0.82 0.06 39.70
CA PRO A 10 -0.21 -0.34 40.98
C PRO A 10 1.01 -1.26 40.85
N ASP A 11 1.04 -2.15 39.85
CA ASP A 11 2.14 -3.10 39.63
C ASP A 11 3.16 -2.71 38.55
N SER A 12 3.09 -1.48 38.01
CA SER A 12 4.01 -1.06 36.95
C SER A 12 5.47 -1.02 37.45
N PRO A 13 6.45 -1.42 36.61
CA PRO A 13 7.87 -1.32 36.96
C PRO A 13 8.28 0.10 37.38
N LEU A 14 7.61 1.12 36.84
CA LEU A 14 7.82 2.52 37.19
C LEU A 14 7.35 2.85 38.61
N ASN A 15 6.20 2.30 39.05
CA ASN A 15 5.74 2.44 40.43
C ASN A 15 6.68 1.73 41.41
N LYS A 16 7.11 0.51 41.09
CA LYS A 16 8.10 -0.20 41.89
C LYS A 16 9.40 0.61 42.02
N MET A 17 9.83 1.27 40.95
CA MET A 17 11.02 2.11 40.94
C MET A 17 10.82 3.43 41.71
N LEU A 18 9.65 4.07 41.60
CA LEU A 18 9.30 5.28 42.35
C LEU A 18 9.14 5.00 43.85
N ASP A 19 8.53 3.88 44.23
CA ASP A 19 8.42 3.44 45.62
C ASP A 19 9.81 3.14 46.20
N LEU A 20 10.71 2.56 45.40
CA LEU A 20 12.11 2.40 45.78
C LEU A 20 12.80 3.77 45.97
N ILE A 21 12.67 4.69 45.01
CA ILE A 21 13.25 6.04 45.10
C ILE A 21 12.71 6.79 46.33
N ALA A 22 11.41 6.72 46.60
CA ALA A 22 10.75 7.36 47.74
C ALA A 22 11.21 6.76 49.07
N ASN A 23 11.27 5.42 49.15
CA ASN A 23 11.80 4.72 50.33
C ASN A 23 13.26 5.08 50.59
N VAL A 24 14.07 5.16 49.54
CA VAL A 24 15.49 5.48 49.67
C VAL A 24 15.72 6.96 50.03
N ALA A 25 14.96 7.88 49.43
CA ALA A 25 15.00 9.31 49.76
C ALA A 25 14.56 9.60 51.21
N SER A 26 13.64 8.80 51.76
CA SER A 26 13.16 8.94 53.14
C SER A 26 14.21 8.60 54.21
N ARG A 27 15.24 7.83 53.87
CA ARG A 27 16.17 7.23 54.86
C ARG A 27 17.38 8.10 55.25
N LYS A 28 17.61 9.28 54.63
CA LYS A 28 18.77 10.17 54.91
C LYS A 28 20.14 9.44 54.95
N ILE A 29 20.37 8.47 54.05
CA ILE A 29 21.59 7.64 53.97
C ILE A 29 22.60 8.27 52.97
N PRO A 30 23.93 8.16 53.17
CA PRO A 30 24.94 8.64 52.21
C PRO A 30 24.76 8.05 50.81
N GLY A 31 25.02 8.87 49.77
CA GLY A 31 24.65 8.59 48.38
C GLY A 31 25.17 7.28 47.77
N VAL A 32 26.22 6.64 48.31
CA VAL A 32 26.77 5.38 47.77
C VAL A 32 25.85 4.18 48.04
N SER A 33 25.18 4.10 49.21
CA SER A 33 24.24 3.01 49.53
C SER A 33 22.97 3.08 48.68
N VAL A 34 22.50 4.30 48.45
CA VAL A 34 21.33 4.62 47.60
C VAL A 34 21.54 4.17 46.15
N VAL A 35 22.72 4.46 45.60
CA VAL A 35 23.09 4.06 44.24
C VAL A 35 23.15 2.53 44.09
N LEU A 36 23.60 1.82 45.11
CA LEU A 36 23.71 0.35 45.08
C LEU A 36 22.33 -0.33 45.11
N GLU A 37 21.42 0.16 45.94
CA GLU A 37 20.03 -0.33 46.02
C GLU A 37 19.26 -0.07 44.72
N LEU A 38 19.40 1.13 44.13
CA LEU A 38 18.80 1.45 42.83
C LEU A 38 19.34 0.56 41.71
N ARG A 39 20.65 0.28 41.70
CA ARG A 39 21.28 -0.60 40.71
C ARG A 39 20.74 -2.03 40.81
N GLN A 40 20.57 -2.55 42.03
CA GLN A 40 20.02 -3.89 42.25
C GLN A 40 18.55 -3.99 41.82
N ALA A 41 17.73 -3.00 42.18
CA ALA A 41 16.33 -2.97 41.77
C ALA A 41 16.18 -2.89 40.24
N TYR A 42 16.98 -2.03 39.59
CA TYR A 42 16.99 -1.92 38.13
C TYR A 42 17.43 -3.22 37.46
N ALA A 43 18.46 -3.89 37.99
CA ALA A 43 18.91 -5.18 37.47
C ALA A 43 17.80 -6.24 37.56
N LYS A 44 17.05 -6.28 38.66
CA LYS A 44 15.92 -7.20 38.82
C LYS A 44 14.79 -6.92 37.82
N ILE A 45 14.40 -5.65 37.65
CA ILE A 45 13.38 -5.25 36.67
C ILE A 45 13.82 -5.63 35.25
N ARG A 46 15.09 -5.38 34.92
CA ARG A 46 15.65 -5.71 33.60
C ARG A 46 15.66 -7.22 33.36
N GLU A 47 16.03 -8.01 34.36
CA GLU A 47 16.00 -9.47 34.30
C GLU A 47 14.57 -10.00 34.07
N GLU A 48 13.58 -9.47 34.80
CA GLU A 48 12.16 -9.82 34.61
C GLU A 48 11.72 -9.51 33.17
N ILE A 49 12.06 -8.33 32.63
CA ILE A 49 11.75 -7.97 31.23
C ILE A 49 12.43 -8.92 30.23
N HIS A 50 13.69 -9.28 30.46
CA HIS A 50 14.42 -10.19 29.58
C HIS A 50 13.83 -11.61 29.61
N GLN A 51 13.46 -12.12 30.79
CA GLN A 51 12.83 -13.43 30.93
C GLN A 51 11.48 -13.49 30.22
N ASP A 52 10.64 -12.47 30.41
CA ASP A 52 9.35 -12.38 29.73
C ASP A 52 9.52 -12.37 28.21
N ARG A 53 10.46 -11.58 27.69
CA ARG A 53 10.72 -11.52 26.23
C ARG A 53 11.26 -12.82 25.66
N MET A 54 12.16 -13.49 26.38
CA MET A 54 12.69 -14.78 25.95
C MET A 54 11.61 -15.85 25.94
N LEU A 55 10.70 -15.81 26.92
CA LEU A 55 9.54 -16.67 26.96
C LEU A 55 8.60 -16.38 25.78
N ASP A 56 8.21 -15.13 25.55
CA ASP A 56 7.37 -14.71 24.44
C ASP A 56 7.98 -15.14 23.09
N PHE A 57 9.28 -14.94 22.92
CA PHE A 57 10.03 -15.35 21.73
C PHE A 57 10.01 -16.87 21.53
N ALA A 58 10.37 -17.65 22.56
CA ALA A 58 10.40 -19.10 22.48
C ALA A 58 9.01 -19.71 22.22
N LEU A 59 7.97 -19.18 22.86
CA LEU A 59 6.59 -19.60 22.63
C LEU A 59 6.13 -19.25 21.22
N GLY A 60 6.44 -18.04 20.73
CA GLY A 60 6.10 -17.62 19.37
C GLY A 60 6.78 -18.48 18.30
N LEU A 61 8.06 -18.82 18.47
CA LEU A 61 8.79 -19.74 17.59
C LEU A 61 8.15 -21.13 17.55
N ARG A 62 7.69 -21.65 18.71
CA ARG A 62 6.98 -22.92 18.81
C ARG A 62 5.63 -22.86 18.10
N ASP A 63 4.85 -21.82 18.36
CA ASP A 63 3.45 -21.72 17.93
C ASP A 63 3.33 -21.45 16.42
N LEU A 64 4.29 -20.73 15.83
CA LEU A 64 4.36 -20.46 14.38
C LEU A 64 5.09 -21.55 13.58
N GLY A 65 5.40 -22.68 14.22
CA GLY A 65 5.72 -23.92 13.52
C GLY A 65 7.16 -24.00 13.00
N ILE A 66 8.15 -23.69 13.83
CA ILE A 66 9.48 -24.23 13.59
C ILE A 66 9.42 -25.75 13.75
N ASP A 67 9.43 -26.45 12.62
CA ASP A 67 9.76 -27.87 12.59
C ASP A 67 11.26 -28.01 12.85
N LYS A 68 11.64 -28.87 13.79
CA LYS A 68 13.06 -29.11 14.12
C LYS A 68 13.86 -29.57 12.91
N ASP A 69 13.18 -30.18 11.94
CA ASP A 69 13.80 -30.73 10.73
C ASP A 69 13.98 -29.67 9.62
N ASN A 70 13.39 -28.47 9.75
CA ASN A 70 13.44 -27.38 8.75
C ASN A 70 13.92 -26.03 9.33
N PHE A 71 14.63 -26.05 10.46
CA PHE A 71 15.21 -24.84 11.05
C PHE A 71 16.67 -24.67 10.62
N ASP A 72 16.90 -23.93 9.53
CA ASP A 72 18.24 -23.65 9.03
C ASP A 72 18.66 -22.20 9.30
N LEU A 73 19.05 -21.96 10.55
CA LEU A 73 19.63 -20.69 10.99
C LEU A 73 20.97 -20.93 11.67
N SER A 74 22.02 -20.25 11.21
CA SER A 74 23.35 -20.36 11.81
C SER A 74 23.34 -19.90 13.27
N SER A 75 24.21 -20.47 14.09
CA SER A 75 24.33 -20.07 15.50
C SER A 75 24.69 -18.60 15.67
N GLU A 76 25.42 -18.02 14.71
CA GLU A 76 25.74 -16.59 14.67
C GLU A 76 24.48 -15.74 14.45
N CYS A 77 23.65 -16.08 13.45
CA CYS A 77 22.40 -15.39 13.18
C CYS A 77 21.42 -15.51 14.36
N PHE A 78 21.28 -16.71 14.93
CA PHE A 78 20.42 -16.92 16.10
C PHE A 78 20.89 -16.10 17.31
N SER A 79 22.20 -16.12 17.59
CA SER A 79 22.80 -15.32 18.67
C SER A 79 22.60 -13.82 18.46
N ALA A 80 22.76 -13.33 17.21
CA ALA A 80 22.52 -11.94 16.86
C ALA A 80 21.06 -11.54 17.13
N ILE A 81 20.09 -12.34 16.70
CA ILE A 81 18.66 -12.08 16.94
C ILE A 81 18.37 -12.01 18.43
N VAL A 82 18.77 -13.01 19.20
CA VAL A 82 18.51 -13.07 20.66
C VAL A 82 19.14 -11.86 21.36
N THR A 83 20.37 -11.51 20.99
CA THR A 83 21.05 -10.34 21.55
C THR A 83 20.29 -9.05 21.25
N LYS A 84 19.85 -8.85 20.00
CA LYS A 84 19.10 -7.65 19.61
C LYS A 84 17.71 -7.59 20.25
N LEU A 85 17.00 -8.71 20.32
CA LEU A 85 15.71 -8.84 21.01
C LEU A 85 15.79 -8.43 22.48
N LEU A 86 16.82 -8.91 23.19
CA LEU A 86 17.01 -8.60 24.61
C LEU A 86 17.37 -7.13 24.82
N LEU A 87 18.17 -6.54 23.93
CA LEU A 87 18.60 -5.15 24.00
C LEU A 87 17.56 -4.14 23.49
N ASP A 88 16.51 -4.59 22.81
CA ASP A 88 15.51 -3.70 22.22
C ASP A 88 14.73 -2.93 23.30
N ASP A 89 14.31 -1.70 23.05
CA ASP A 89 13.52 -0.94 24.02
C ASP A 89 12.00 -1.10 23.80
N GLU A 90 11.58 -1.63 22.65
CA GLU A 90 10.18 -1.76 22.27
C GLU A 90 9.67 -3.19 22.42
N LYS A 91 8.88 -3.47 23.47
CA LYS A 91 8.27 -4.80 23.69
C LYS A 91 7.52 -5.34 22.46
N ARG A 92 6.83 -4.46 21.70
CA ARG A 92 6.10 -4.87 20.50
C ARG A 92 6.97 -5.46 19.39
N LYS A 93 8.29 -5.16 19.37
CA LYS A 93 9.19 -5.71 18.36
C LYS A 93 9.50 -7.18 18.54
N THR A 94 9.18 -7.77 19.70
CA THR A 94 9.31 -9.22 19.93
C THR A 94 8.60 -10.02 18.83
N GLU A 95 7.39 -9.61 18.41
CA GLU A 95 6.67 -10.27 17.32
C GLU A 95 7.40 -10.19 15.98
N PHE A 96 7.99 -9.03 15.66
CA PHE A 96 8.78 -8.87 14.43
C PHE A 96 10.03 -9.72 14.45
N TYR A 97 10.73 -9.85 15.59
CA TYR A 97 11.87 -10.76 15.70
C TYR A 97 11.45 -12.22 15.53
N ILE A 98 10.31 -12.64 16.09
CA ILE A 98 9.78 -13.99 15.90
C ILE A 98 9.55 -14.26 14.40
N LYS A 99 8.78 -13.41 13.73
CA LYS A 99 8.46 -13.55 12.29
C LYS A 99 9.73 -13.55 11.43
N LEU A 100 10.63 -12.60 11.67
CA LEU A 100 11.91 -12.54 10.96
C LEU A 100 12.74 -13.82 11.16
N THR A 101 12.82 -14.35 12.39
CA THR A 101 13.60 -15.57 12.67
C THR A 101 13.11 -16.74 11.84
N ILE A 102 11.79 -16.90 11.76
CA ILE A 102 11.16 -18.01 11.05
C ILE A 102 11.42 -17.89 9.54
N GLU A 103 11.22 -16.69 8.98
CA GLU A 103 11.41 -16.48 7.55
C GLU A 103 12.88 -16.55 7.14
N LEU A 104 13.81 -16.07 7.98
CA LEU A 104 15.25 -16.25 7.75
C LEU A 104 15.67 -17.72 7.85
N ALA A 105 15.06 -18.52 8.73
CA ALA A 105 15.36 -19.95 8.83
C ALA A 105 14.84 -20.75 7.62
N ARG A 106 13.84 -20.22 6.91
CA ARG A 106 13.25 -20.82 5.71
C ARG A 106 13.85 -20.29 4.40
N SER A 107 14.62 -19.20 4.46
CA SER A 107 15.16 -18.56 3.27
C SER A 107 16.52 -19.12 2.86
N ASP A 108 16.76 -19.13 1.55
CA ASP A 108 18.03 -19.50 0.92
C ASP A 108 19.05 -18.34 0.90
N LEU A 109 18.82 -17.29 1.69
CA LEU A 109 19.74 -16.15 1.79
C LEU A 109 21.07 -16.60 2.39
N ASP A 110 22.16 -15.99 1.93
CA ASP A 110 23.45 -16.20 2.57
C ASP A 110 23.50 -15.55 3.98
N PRO A 111 24.41 -16.01 4.86
CA PRO A 111 24.50 -15.50 6.23
C PRO A 111 24.67 -13.98 6.35
N ASP A 112 25.37 -13.32 5.42
CA ASP A 112 25.62 -11.87 5.49
C ASP A 112 24.31 -11.10 5.23
N LEU A 113 23.50 -11.55 4.26
CA LEU A 113 22.16 -11.01 4.03
C LEU A 113 21.20 -11.28 5.20
N LYS A 114 21.25 -12.47 5.82
CA LYS A 114 20.45 -12.74 7.03
C LYS A 114 20.82 -11.76 8.15
N ILE A 115 22.12 -11.52 8.38
CA ILE A 115 22.62 -10.54 9.36
C ILE A 115 22.22 -9.11 9.00
N TYR A 116 22.23 -8.73 7.72
CA TYR A 116 21.74 -7.42 7.26
C TYR A 116 20.28 -7.17 7.69
N TYR A 117 19.38 -8.13 7.49
CA TYR A 117 17.98 -7.98 7.91
C TYR A 117 17.81 -7.95 9.43
N ILE A 118 18.60 -8.74 10.17
CA ILE A 118 18.59 -8.73 11.64
C ILE A 118 19.02 -7.34 12.16
N ASN A 119 20.10 -6.78 11.62
CA ASN A 119 20.59 -5.47 12.00
C ASN A 119 19.58 -4.37 11.62
N THR A 120 19.06 -4.41 10.40
CA THR A 120 18.03 -3.49 9.92
C THR A 120 16.80 -3.50 10.84
N LEU A 121 16.23 -4.67 11.16
CA LEU A 121 15.11 -4.76 12.10
C LEU A 121 15.49 -4.17 13.46
N SER A 122 16.69 -4.45 13.97
CA SER A 122 17.12 -3.95 15.27
C SER A 122 17.21 -2.43 15.32
N GLU A 123 17.64 -1.82 14.22
CA GLU A 123 17.81 -0.38 14.14
C GLU A 123 16.49 0.34 13.92
N LEU A 124 15.53 -0.23 13.19
CA LEU A 124 14.20 0.33 13.00
C LEU A 124 13.39 0.34 14.30
N THR A 125 12.68 1.44 14.57
CA THR A 125 11.65 1.45 15.61
C THR A 125 10.37 0.82 15.07
N GLY A 126 9.47 0.37 15.94
CA GLY A 126 8.18 -0.13 15.48
C GLY A 126 7.37 0.93 14.71
N ALA A 127 7.63 2.23 14.94
CA ALA A 127 6.97 3.31 14.19
C ALA A 127 7.52 3.40 12.77
N ASP A 128 8.81 3.12 12.59
CA ASP A 128 9.44 3.04 11.26
C ASP A 128 8.90 1.84 10.48
N ILE A 129 8.70 0.70 11.15
CA ILE A 129 8.11 -0.52 10.58
C ILE A 129 6.62 -0.29 10.21
N ASP A 130 5.84 0.36 11.08
CA ASP A 130 4.46 0.75 10.78
C ASP A 130 4.36 1.73 9.61
N PHE A 131 5.32 2.66 9.52
CA PHE A 131 5.41 3.60 8.40
C PHE A 131 5.71 2.86 7.09
N ALA A 132 6.67 1.93 7.10
CA ALA A 132 7.00 1.09 5.96
C ALA A 132 5.79 0.28 5.46
N ARG A 133 5.03 -0.33 6.38
CA ARG A 133 3.77 -1.03 6.05
C ARG A 133 2.74 -0.11 5.40
N LYS A 134 2.54 1.09 5.95
CA LYS A 134 1.59 2.07 5.38
C LYS A 134 2.00 2.51 3.98
N LEU A 135 3.30 2.73 3.77
CA LEU A 135 3.85 3.10 2.48
C LEU A 135 3.64 1.97 1.46
N TYR A 136 3.98 0.72 1.84
CA TYR A 136 3.77 -0.46 1.02
C TYR A 136 2.33 -0.57 0.52
N ILE A 137 1.35 -0.48 1.42
CA ILE A 137 -0.07 -0.57 1.06
C ILE A 137 -0.48 0.57 0.11
N ARG A 138 -0.03 1.80 0.37
CA ARG A 138 -0.36 2.98 -0.44
C ARG A 138 0.23 2.94 -1.85
N GLN A 139 1.33 2.21 -2.04
CA GLN A 139 1.96 2.03 -3.35
C GLN A 139 1.51 0.77 -4.10
N THR A 140 0.79 -0.15 -3.45
CA THR A 140 0.41 -1.44 -4.05
C THR A 140 -1.09 -1.61 -4.22
N VAL A 141 -1.91 -0.89 -3.46
CA VAL A 141 -3.36 -1.05 -3.44
C VAL A 141 -4.08 0.26 -3.77
N PRO A 142 -5.01 0.30 -4.75
CA PRO A 142 -5.84 1.47 -4.99
C PRO A 142 -6.76 1.78 -3.81
N LEU A 143 -6.45 2.83 -3.06
CA LEU A 143 -7.18 3.24 -1.86
C LEU A 143 -8.30 4.24 -2.14
N ARG A 144 -9.42 4.13 -1.43
CA ARG A 144 -10.51 5.12 -1.47
C ARG A 144 -10.02 6.48 -0.98
N GLY A 145 -10.53 7.55 -1.61
CA GLY A 145 -10.18 8.93 -1.27
C GLY A 145 -8.95 9.48 -1.98
N TYR A 146 -8.27 8.68 -2.80
CA TYR A 146 -7.10 9.10 -3.59
C TYR A 146 -7.34 8.86 -5.08
N THR A 147 -6.85 9.73 -5.97
CA THR A 147 -7.09 9.51 -7.41
C THR A 147 -6.13 8.47 -7.98
N SER A 148 -4.89 8.45 -7.51
CA SER A 148 -3.85 7.48 -7.91
C SER A 148 -3.08 6.90 -6.71
N LEU A 149 -2.15 5.98 -6.98
CA LEU A 149 -1.23 5.44 -5.97
C LEU A 149 -0.23 6.52 -5.51
N GLU A 150 0.23 7.36 -6.44
CA GLU A 150 1.13 8.48 -6.15
C GLU A 150 0.46 9.49 -5.20
N ASP A 151 -0.82 9.80 -5.40
CA ASP A 151 -1.57 10.65 -4.48
C ASP A 151 -1.64 10.05 -3.07
N ALA A 152 -1.86 8.73 -2.98
CA ALA A 152 -1.95 8.01 -1.72
C ALA A 152 -0.60 7.97 -0.99
N GLU A 153 0.50 7.78 -1.72
CA GLU A 153 1.86 7.89 -1.21
C GLU A 153 2.14 9.31 -0.71
N LEU A 154 1.91 10.32 -1.55
CA LEU A 154 2.20 11.71 -1.22
C LEU A 154 1.46 12.16 0.03
N ALA A 155 0.23 11.69 0.26
CA ALA A 155 -0.50 11.99 1.48
C ALA A 155 0.22 11.51 2.75
N LEU A 156 0.99 10.41 2.68
CA LEU A 156 1.80 9.90 3.78
C LEU A 156 3.16 10.62 3.87
N THR A 157 3.90 10.70 2.75
CA THR A 157 5.29 11.18 2.72
C THR A 157 5.40 12.70 2.84
N SER A 158 4.35 13.44 2.47
CA SER A 158 4.28 14.91 2.62
C SER A 158 4.07 15.40 4.05
N SER A 159 3.84 14.51 5.00
CA SER A 159 3.55 14.90 6.39
C SER A 159 4.74 15.64 7.00
N LYS A 160 4.48 16.83 7.57
CA LYS A 160 5.49 17.62 8.29
C LYS A 160 5.72 17.16 9.73
N GLN A 161 5.13 16.03 10.13
CA GLN A 161 5.32 15.47 11.46
C GLN A 161 6.74 14.93 11.60
N GLY A 162 7.43 15.29 12.69
CA GLY A 162 8.83 14.89 12.91
C GLY A 162 9.05 13.37 12.92
N ILE A 163 8.06 12.60 13.40
CA ILE A 163 8.11 11.13 13.37
C ILE A 163 8.12 10.60 11.94
N THR A 164 7.24 11.11 11.06
CA THR A 164 7.19 10.73 9.64
C THR A 164 8.50 11.03 8.93
N LEU A 165 9.05 12.23 9.12
CA LEU A 165 10.32 12.62 8.52
C LEU A 165 11.48 11.74 9.02
N LYS A 166 11.49 11.40 10.31
CA LYS A 166 12.49 10.50 10.89
C LYS A 166 12.39 9.11 10.29
N SER A 167 11.20 8.53 10.20
CA SER A 167 11.00 7.19 9.63
C SER A 167 11.42 7.15 8.16
N LEU A 168 11.02 8.15 7.37
CA LEU A 168 11.39 8.26 5.97
C LEU A 168 12.91 8.30 5.77
N HIS A 169 13.62 9.21 6.45
CA HIS A 169 15.08 9.28 6.36
C HIS A 169 15.75 8.00 6.83
N LYS A 170 15.19 7.33 7.83
CA LYS A 170 15.76 6.09 8.35
C LYS A 170 15.62 4.95 7.36
N LEU A 171 14.48 4.82 6.68
CA LEU A 171 14.31 3.84 5.62
C LEU A 171 15.30 4.11 4.45
N ILE A 172 15.47 5.37 4.06
CA ILE A 172 16.47 5.77 3.04
C ILE A 172 17.89 5.41 3.48
N ASN A 173 18.28 5.75 4.71
CA ASN A 173 19.63 5.49 5.23
C ASN A 173 19.98 4.00 5.33
N HIS A 174 18.98 3.12 5.42
CA HIS A 174 19.18 1.66 5.41
C HIS A 174 19.09 1.06 4.00
N GLY A 175 18.94 1.87 2.94
CA GLY A 175 18.78 1.39 1.57
C GLY A 175 17.43 0.71 1.30
N LEU A 176 16.42 1.01 2.12
CA LEU A 176 15.07 0.46 1.96
C LEU A 176 14.19 1.31 1.02
N LEU A 177 14.57 2.57 0.82
CA LEU A 177 13.88 3.49 -0.08
C LEU A 177 14.88 4.29 -0.89
N ASP A 178 14.52 4.53 -2.16
CA ASP A 178 15.23 5.45 -3.04
C ASP A 178 14.34 6.62 -3.44
N GLU A 179 14.90 7.83 -3.41
CA GLU A 179 14.19 9.01 -3.92
C GLU A 179 14.08 8.95 -5.45
N ASN A 180 12.85 9.02 -5.97
CA ASN A 180 12.61 9.13 -7.39
C ASN A 180 12.90 10.56 -7.85
N ARG A 181 14.11 10.77 -8.38
CA ARG A 181 14.58 12.07 -8.90
C ARG A 181 14.33 12.28 -10.39
N SER A 182 13.49 11.44 -11.00
CA SER A 182 13.29 11.38 -12.46
C SER A 182 12.49 12.56 -13.03
N GLY A 183 11.92 13.44 -12.19
CA GLY A 183 11.09 14.56 -12.65
C GLY A 183 11.00 15.70 -11.63
N ASP A 184 11.23 16.90 -12.14
CA ASP A 184 11.04 18.24 -11.57
C ASP A 184 11.45 18.44 -10.09
N ILE A 185 12.55 19.17 -9.89
CA ILE A 185 13.15 19.56 -8.58
C ILE A 185 12.14 20.29 -7.65
N ARG A 186 10.96 20.68 -8.18
CA ARG A 186 9.92 21.46 -7.51
C ARG A 186 8.72 20.67 -7.02
N ALA A 187 8.57 19.39 -7.40
CA ALA A 187 7.53 18.52 -6.88
C ALA A 187 7.99 17.84 -5.58
N LYS A 188 7.05 17.50 -4.69
CA LYS A 188 7.39 16.67 -3.53
C LYS A 188 7.89 15.31 -4.05
N PRO A 189 9.02 14.79 -3.54
CA PRO A 189 9.60 13.56 -4.06
C PRO A 189 8.65 12.38 -3.84
N LEU A 190 8.58 11.51 -4.85
CA LEU A 190 8.08 10.15 -4.71
C LEU A 190 9.26 9.22 -4.35
N TYR A 191 8.94 8.06 -3.78
CA TYR A 191 9.91 7.11 -3.26
C TYR A 191 9.70 5.73 -3.86
N ASN A 192 10.77 5.11 -4.33
CA ASN A 192 10.75 3.74 -4.83
C ASN A 192 11.10 2.77 -3.69
N MET A 193 10.30 1.71 -3.51
CA MET A 193 10.67 0.61 -2.62
C MET A 193 11.75 -0.25 -3.26
N THR A 194 12.86 -0.43 -2.55
CA THR A 194 13.90 -1.38 -2.95
C THR A 194 13.43 -2.82 -2.75
N ASP A 195 14.14 -3.78 -3.32
CA ASP A 195 13.81 -5.20 -3.15
C ASP A 195 14.09 -5.66 -1.71
N GLU A 196 15.05 -5.02 -1.03
CA GLU A 196 15.32 -5.19 0.39
C GLU A 196 14.10 -4.81 1.24
N LEU A 197 13.44 -3.69 0.93
CA LEU A 197 12.22 -3.31 1.66
C LEU A 197 11.06 -4.26 1.40
N LYS A 198 10.85 -4.68 0.16
CA LYS A 198 9.78 -5.65 -0.16
C LYS A 198 10.01 -6.98 0.58
N THR A 199 11.25 -7.45 0.61
CA THR A 199 11.65 -8.66 1.33
C THR A 199 11.49 -8.51 2.84
N LEU A 200 11.92 -7.37 3.41
CA LEU A 200 11.72 -7.10 4.83
C LEU A 200 10.22 -7.08 5.19
N ILE A 201 9.39 -6.42 4.37
CA ILE A 201 7.93 -6.41 4.59
C ILE A 201 7.35 -7.82 4.54
N SER A 202 7.73 -8.66 3.57
CA SER A 202 7.23 -10.04 3.49
C SER A 202 7.69 -10.90 4.66
N TYR A 203 8.84 -10.59 5.28
CA TYR A 203 9.31 -11.29 6.48
C TYR A 203 8.64 -10.82 7.77
N LEU A 204 8.20 -9.57 7.83
CA LEU A 204 7.64 -8.98 9.05
C LEU A 204 6.12 -9.05 9.15
N PHE A 205 5.41 -9.27 8.04
CA PHE A 205 3.97 -9.15 7.96
C PHE A 205 3.33 -10.34 7.27
N HIS A 206 2.23 -10.83 7.85
CA HIS A 206 1.36 -11.77 7.15
C HIS A 206 0.62 -11.03 6.03
N PRO A 207 0.19 -11.67 4.93
CA PRO A 207 -0.61 -11.01 3.89
C PRO A 207 -1.85 -10.28 4.44
N ASP A 208 -2.47 -10.81 5.50
CA ASP A 208 -3.62 -10.17 6.16
C ASP A 208 -3.26 -8.86 6.89
N ASP A 209 -1.98 -8.63 7.20
CA ASP A 209 -1.48 -7.37 7.75
C ASP A 209 -1.23 -6.31 6.66
N LEU A 210 -1.21 -6.71 5.38
CA LEU A 210 -0.89 -5.89 4.21
C LEU A 210 -2.14 -5.47 3.43
N VAL A 211 -3.29 -5.44 4.09
CA VAL A 211 -4.56 -4.98 3.52
C VAL A 211 -4.91 -3.55 3.98
N PRO A 212 -5.70 -2.78 3.20
CA PRO A 212 -6.04 -1.40 3.55
C PRO A 212 -6.64 -1.19 4.96
N SER A 213 -7.45 -2.14 5.44
CA SER A 213 -8.08 -2.03 6.76
C SER A 213 -7.06 -2.07 7.90
N ALA A 214 -5.89 -2.70 7.70
CA ALA A 214 -4.82 -2.74 8.69
C ALA A 214 -4.21 -1.35 8.97
N ILE A 215 -4.39 -0.40 8.06
CA ILE A 215 -3.94 1.00 8.22
C ILE A 215 -5.09 1.99 8.40
N GLY A 216 -6.33 1.49 8.59
CA GLY A 216 -7.52 2.31 8.75
C GLY A 216 -8.08 2.88 7.44
N ASP A 217 -7.65 2.36 6.29
CA ASP A 217 -8.12 2.74 4.96
C ASP A 217 -9.03 1.67 4.33
N ASN A 218 -9.58 1.97 3.16
CA ASN A 218 -10.45 1.08 2.41
C ASN A 218 -9.99 0.98 0.95
N GLN A 219 -10.13 -0.21 0.35
CA GLN A 219 -9.86 -0.40 -1.07
C GLN A 219 -10.97 0.20 -1.95
N LYS A 220 -10.60 0.74 -3.11
CA LYS A 220 -11.56 1.12 -4.15
C LYS A 220 -12.36 -0.09 -4.62
N GLU A 221 -13.60 0.14 -5.03
CA GLU A 221 -14.36 -0.88 -5.75
C GLU A 221 -13.71 -1.12 -7.12
N ALA A 222 -13.31 -2.36 -7.39
CA ALA A 222 -12.57 -2.72 -8.59
C ALA A 222 -13.48 -3.37 -9.63
N PHE A 223 -13.32 -2.93 -10.88
CA PHE A 223 -13.97 -3.52 -12.05
C PHE A 223 -12.91 -3.90 -13.08
N ASP A 224 -13.21 -4.79 -14.01
CA ASP A 224 -12.35 -5.00 -15.17
C ASP A 224 -12.46 -3.80 -16.13
N VAL A 225 -13.67 -3.27 -16.29
CA VAL A 225 -13.97 -2.14 -17.17
C VAL A 225 -14.88 -1.13 -16.48
N ILE A 226 -14.58 0.16 -16.59
CA ILE A 226 -15.52 1.24 -16.26
C ILE A 226 -15.96 1.96 -17.54
N ILE A 227 -17.27 2.04 -17.78
CA ILE A 227 -17.87 2.86 -18.82
C ILE A 227 -18.17 4.23 -18.22
N ILE A 228 -17.60 5.27 -18.82
CA ILE A 228 -17.84 6.66 -18.47
C ILE A 228 -18.94 7.18 -19.41
N ASP A 229 -20.09 7.47 -18.82
CA ASP A 229 -21.25 8.04 -19.52
C ASP A 229 -21.09 9.56 -19.61
N HIS A 230 -20.71 10.04 -20.79
CA HIS A 230 -20.61 11.47 -21.09
C HIS A 230 -21.69 11.89 -22.10
N TYR A 231 -21.67 11.32 -23.30
CA TYR A 231 -22.69 11.56 -24.33
C TYR A 231 -23.68 10.39 -24.44
N LYS A 232 -24.98 10.68 -24.45
CA LYS A 232 -26.02 9.65 -24.62
C LYS A 232 -26.16 9.26 -26.09
N SER A 233 -26.07 7.97 -26.38
CA SER A 233 -26.31 7.44 -27.73
C SER A 233 -27.79 7.19 -28.00
N LEU A 234 -28.13 6.94 -29.27
CA LEU A 234 -29.40 6.37 -29.71
C LEU A 234 -29.76 5.16 -28.85
N ASP A 235 -30.99 5.15 -28.32
CA ASP A 235 -31.56 4.12 -27.45
C ASP A 235 -30.64 3.69 -26.28
N ASN A 236 -29.72 4.55 -25.83
CA ASN A 236 -28.70 4.24 -24.83
C ASN A 236 -27.79 3.04 -25.18
N LEU A 237 -27.69 2.70 -26.47
CA LEU A 237 -26.93 1.55 -26.97
C LEU A 237 -25.46 1.53 -26.56
N TYR A 238 -24.81 2.69 -26.42
CA TYR A 238 -23.42 2.79 -25.95
C TYR A 238 -23.23 2.08 -24.61
N ILE A 239 -24.10 2.33 -23.64
CA ILE A 239 -24.01 1.68 -22.34
C ILE A 239 -24.52 0.25 -22.43
N THR A 240 -25.73 0.04 -22.98
CA THR A 240 -26.40 -1.27 -22.90
C THR A 240 -25.65 -2.31 -23.71
N GLN A 241 -25.26 -2.01 -24.96
CA GLN A 241 -24.56 -2.97 -25.82
C GLN A 241 -23.21 -3.35 -25.24
N ILE A 242 -22.42 -2.36 -24.78
CA ILE A 242 -21.08 -2.63 -24.23
C ILE A 242 -21.22 -3.42 -22.93
N ARG A 243 -22.04 -2.96 -21.97
CA ARG A 243 -22.23 -3.63 -20.68
C ARG A 243 -22.71 -5.06 -20.88
N ASP A 244 -23.76 -5.27 -21.66
CA ASP A 244 -24.38 -6.59 -21.80
C ASP A 244 -23.42 -7.55 -22.52
N THR A 245 -22.70 -7.09 -23.55
CA THR A 245 -21.70 -7.92 -24.26
C THR A 245 -20.54 -8.32 -23.34
N LEU A 246 -19.98 -7.39 -22.58
CA LEU A 246 -18.87 -7.67 -21.65
C LEU A 246 -19.32 -8.56 -20.48
N THR A 247 -20.49 -8.29 -19.90
CA THR A 247 -21.05 -9.09 -18.80
C THR A 247 -21.34 -10.53 -19.26
N ASN A 248 -21.84 -10.72 -20.48
CA ASN A 248 -22.03 -12.04 -21.09
C ASN A 248 -20.71 -12.81 -21.29
N LYS A 249 -19.57 -12.10 -21.29
CA LYS A 249 -18.21 -12.68 -21.32
C LYS A 249 -17.58 -12.79 -19.93
N GLN A 250 -18.37 -12.62 -18.86
CA GLN A 250 -17.92 -12.65 -17.46
C GLN A 250 -16.91 -11.57 -17.10
N ILE A 251 -16.92 -10.43 -17.81
CA ILE A 251 -16.11 -9.26 -17.50
C ILE A 251 -16.94 -8.34 -16.60
N SER A 252 -16.38 -7.92 -15.47
CA SER A 252 -17.06 -7.01 -14.55
C SER A 252 -17.07 -5.58 -15.07
N VAL A 253 -18.25 -4.93 -15.10
CA VAL A 253 -18.44 -3.61 -15.68
C VAL A 253 -19.04 -2.63 -14.67
N GLY A 254 -18.30 -1.55 -14.39
CA GLY A 254 -18.80 -0.38 -13.68
C GLY A 254 -19.34 0.68 -14.64
N ILE A 255 -20.36 1.42 -14.24
CA ILE A 255 -20.85 2.59 -14.98
C ILE A 255 -20.78 3.80 -14.06
N VAL A 256 -20.26 4.91 -14.58
CA VAL A 256 -20.06 6.18 -13.87
C VAL A 256 -20.43 7.34 -14.77
N GLN A 257 -20.84 8.47 -14.22
CA GLN A 257 -21.02 9.69 -15.01
C GLN A 257 -19.69 10.41 -15.16
N HIS A 258 -19.51 11.12 -16.29
CA HIS A 258 -18.27 11.85 -16.58
C HIS A 258 -17.88 12.85 -15.49
N ASN A 259 -18.86 13.50 -14.87
CA ASN A 259 -18.65 14.56 -13.88
C ASN A 259 -18.58 14.05 -12.43
N ASP A 260 -18.69 12.74 -12.21
CA ASP A 260 -18.60 12.17 -10.85
C ASP A 260 -17.14 12.03 -10.42
N ASP A 261 -16.86 12.21 -9.13
CA ASP A 261 -15.56 11.91 -8.52
C ASP A 261 -15.34 10.39 -8.34
N TYR A 262 -15.77 9.58 -9.32
CA TYR A 262 -15.74 8.13 -9.24
C TYR A 262 -14.33 7.59 -9.03
N ARG A 263 -13.29 8.31 -9.51
CA ARG A 263 -11.87 7.93 -9.34
C ARG A 263 -11.48 7.85 -7.87
N LEU A 264 -12.19 8.52 -6.95
CA LEU A 264 -11.94 8.41 -5.51
C LEU A 264 -12.51 7.13 -4.90
N GLN A 265 -13.47 6.47 -5.55
CA GLN A 265 -14.21 5.33 -4.97
C GLN A 265 -14.04 4.04 -5.78
N LYS A 266 -13.78 4.15 -7.08
CA LYS A 266 -13.78 3.06 -8.05
C LYS A 266 -12.48 3.05 -8.86
N THR A 267 -12.09 1.87 -9.32
CA THR A 267 -10.95 1.67 -10.21
C THR A 267 -11.25 0.58 -11.23
N ALA A 268 -10.60 0.61 -12.39
CA ALA A 268 -10.66 -0.44 -13.37
C ALA A 268 -9.35 -0.62 -14.12
N LYS A 269 -9.20 -1.79 -14.76
CA LYS A 269 -8.07 -2.07 -15.67
C LYS A 269 -8.19 -1.25 -16.96
N LEU A 270 -9.42 -1.09 -17.45
CA LEU A 270 -9.73 -0.30 -18.64
C LEU A 270 -10.91 0.64 -18.41
N TYR A 271 -10.87 1.78 -19.09
CA TYR A 271 -11.91 2.79 -19.08
C TYR A 271 -12.41 3.01 -20.51
N ILE A 272 -13.73 2.97 -20.70
CA ILE A 272 -14.37 3.29 -21.97
C ILE A 272 -15.02 4.66 -21.84
N TYR A 273 -14.56 5.61 -22.66
CA TYR A 273 -14.98 7.00 -22.62
C TYR A 273 -15.41 7.46 -24.00
N ASN A 274 -16.47 8.27 -24.09
CA ASN A 274 -16.91 8.88 -25.33
C ASN A 274 -16.77 10.40 -25.31
N ASN A 275 -16.29 10.97 -26.42
CA ASN A 275 -16.17 12.41 -26.58
C ASN A 275 -16.60 12.87 -27.97
N ALA A 276 -17.08 14.11 -28.06
CA ALA A 276 -17.30 14.78 -29.33
C ALA A 276 -15.98 15.35 -29.86
N MET A 277 -15.65 15.02 -31.10
CA MET A 277 -14.41 15.44 -31.76
C MET A 277 -14.71 16.06 -33.11
N THR A 278 -13.83 16.95 -33.55
CA THR A 278 -13.94 17.64 -34.83
C THR A 278 -12.71 17.33 -35.68
N HIS A 279 -12.94 16.83 -36.88
CA HIS A 279 -11.87 16.67 -37.87
C HIS A 279 -11.90 17.84 -38.84
N TYR A 280 -10.77 18.52 -38.98
CA TYR A 280 -10.59 19.62 -39.94
C TYR A 280 -9.87 19.11 -41.18
N SER A 281 -10.48 19.30 -42.35
CA SER A 281 -9.87 19.04 -43.65
C SER A 281 -9.99 20.31 -44.50
N GLY A 282 -8.91 21.10 -44.52
CA GLY A 282 -8.93 22.45 -45.09
C GLY A 282 -9.93 23.35 -44.37
N SER A 283 -10.88 23.94 -45.11
CA SER A 283 -11.95 24.79 -44.56
C SER A 283 -13.20 24.02 -44.10
N ARG A 284 -13.23 22.69 -44.25
CA ARG A 284 -14.38 21.86 -43.85
C ARG A 284 -14.10 21.23 -42.49
N SER A 285 -15.05 21.37 -41.57
CA SER A 285 -15.08 20.61 -40.33
C SER A 285 -16.14 19.51 -40.41
N LYS A 286 -15.83 18.35 -39.86
CA LYS A 286 -16.79 17.26 -39.66
C LYS A 286 -16.74 16.80 -38.20
N GLU A 287 -17.89 16.88 -37.53
CA GLU A 287 -18.04 16.42 -36.15
C GLU A 287 -18.37 14.92 -36.10
N TYR A 288 -17.82 14.23 -35.12
CA TYR A 288 -18.04 12.81 -34.86
C TYR A 288 -17.95 12.53 -33.36
N ILE A 289 -18.46 11.37 -32.94
CA ILE A 289 -18.23 10.84 -31.60
C ILE A 289 -17.07 9.85 -31.67
N GLN A 290 -16.12 9.98 -30.76
CA GLN A 290 -15.01 9.05 -30.62
C GLN A 290 -15.15 8.31 -29.31
N VAL A 291 -15.10 6.98 -29.38
CA VAL A 291 -15.06 6.10 -28.22
C VAL A 291 -13.62 5.69 -27.99
N PHE A 292 -13.10 5.94 -26.80
CA PHE A 292 -11.75 5.63 -26.36
C PHE A 292 -11.78 4.45 -25.39
N VAL A 293 -10.77 3.59 -25.50
CA VAL A 293 -10.44 2.55 -24.51
C VAL A 293 -9.07 2.92 -23.94
N LEU A 294 -9.03 3.25 -22.65
CA LEU A 294 -7.90 3.85 -21.95
C LEU A 294 -7.50 3.06 -20.70
N PHE A 295 -6.25 3.18 -20.26
CA PHE A 295 -5.82 2.66 -18.94
C PHE A 295 -6.06 3.67 -17.82
N ASP A 296 -5.90 4.96 -18.12
CA ASP A 296 -6.23 6.06 -17.21
C ASP A 296 -7.16 7.04 -17.93
N PRO A 297 -8.34 7.38 -17.37
CA PRO A 297 -9.21 8.40 -17.95
C PRO A 297 -8.60 9.80 -17.94
N ALA A 298 -7.53 10.05 -17.18
CA ALA A 298 -6.76 11.29 -17.22
C ALA A 298 -5.73 11.35 -18.37
N SER A 299 -5.52 10.25 -19.11
CA SER A 299 -4.66 10.25 -20.30
C SER A 299 -5.11 11.31 -21.30
N ASP A 300 -4.14 11.98 -21.95
CA ASP A 300 -4.43 12.92 -23.03
C ASP A 300 -5.08 12.17 -24.21
N THR A 301 -6.40 12.28 -24.35
CA THR A 301 -7.17 11.63 -25.42
C THR A 301 -6.76 12.05 -26.84
N LEU A 302 -5.95 13.12 -26.98
CA LEU A 302 -5.38 13.56 -28.26
C LEU A 302 -4.06 12.86 -28.60
N LYS A 303 -3.41 12.23 -27.61
CA LYS A 303 -2.14 11.50 -27.75
C LYS A 303 -2.24 10.19 -26.96
N LEU A 304 -2.89 9.19 -27.57
CA LEU A 304 -2.89 7.82 -27.04
C LEU A 304 -1.43 7.37 -26.90
N SER A 305 -0.96 7.33 -25.67
CA SER A 305 0.46 7.24 -25.33
C SER A 305 0.89 5.79 -25.13
N HIS A 306 -0.06 4.88 -24.93
CA HIS A 306 0.19 3.47 -24.70
C HIS A 306 -0.31 2.61 -25.86
N SER A 307 0.48 1.58 -26.23
CA SER A 307 0.16 0.66 -27.34
C SER A 307 -1.13 -0.16 -27.16
N GLY A 308 -1.67 -0.19 -25.94
CA GLY A 308 -2.95 -0.81 -25.59
C GLY A 308 -4.14 0.16 -25.51
N GLU A 309 -3.94 1.45 -25.79
CA GLU A 309 -5.04 2.40 -25.90
C GLU A 309 -5.54 2.46 -27.34
N ARG A 310 -6.86 2.57 -27.51
CA ARG A 310 -7.47 2.58 -28.85
C ARG A 310 -8.65 3.52 -28.90
N SER A 311 -8.92 4.03 -30.10
CA SER A 311 -10.11 4.83 -30.35
C SER A 311 -10.90 4.32 -31.55
N PHE A 312 -12.20 4.55 -31.52
CA PHE A 312 -13.18 4.11 -32.50
C PHE A 312 -14.04 5.30 -32.89
N LYS A 313 -14.06 5.62 -34.18
CA LYS A 313 -14.77 6.78 -34.71
C LYS A 313 -16.19 6.39 -35.11
N ILE A 314 -17.17 7.16 -34.65
CA ILE A 314 -18.59 7.00 -34.97
C ILE A 314 -19.12 8.33 -35.50
N GLU A 315 -19.70 8.32 -36.69
CA GLU A 315 -20.35 9.51 -37.25
C GLU A 315 -21.50 9.99 -36.35
N LYS A 316 -21.63 11.30 -36.17
CA LYS A 316 -22.57 11.90 -35.21
C LYS A 316 -24.02 11.47 -35.44
N GLU A 317 -24.42 11.39 -36.72
CA GLU A 317 -25.75 10.96 -37.15
C GLU A 317 -26.07 9.52 -36.76
N ASN A 318 -25.06 8.64 -36.75
CA ASN A 318 -25.20 7.25 -36.33
C ASN A 318 -25.23 7.12 -34.81
N TYR A 319 -24.47 7.96 -34.10
CA TYR A 319 -24.38 7.92 -32.64
C TYR A 319 -25.67 8.42 -31.96
N PHE A 320 -26.21 9.55 -32.40
CA PHE A 320 -27.42 10.14 -31.81
C PHE A 320 -28.71 9.66 -32.48
N GLY A 321 -28.63 9.12 -33.70
CA GLY A 321 -29.77 8.72 -34.51
C GLY A 321 -30.46 9.90 -35.18
N ALA A 322 -30.19 10.11 -36.47
CA ALA A 322 -30.95 11.08 -37.27
C ALA A 322 -32.39 10.60 -37.52
N ILE A 323 -33.36 11.53 -37.45
CA ILE A 323 -34.81 11.26 -37.55
C ILE A 323 -35.21 10.49 -38.82
N ARG A 324 -34.45 10.60 -39.92
CA ARG A 324 -34.83 10.05 -41.23
C ARG A 324 -34.33 8.62 -41.53
N ASN A 325 -33.31 8.10 -40.83
CA ASN A 325 -32.69 6.79 -41.12
C ASN A 325 -32.23 6.06 -39.83
N SER A 326 -33.11 5.93 -38.85
CA SER A 326 -32.76 5.40 -37.51
C SER A 326 -32.28 3.94 -37.50
N ALA A 327 -32.77 3.09 -38.41
CA ALA A 327 -32.38 1.69 -38.49
C ALA A 327 -30.94 1.48 -38.97
N ASP A 328 -30.53 2.20 -40.03
CA ASP A 328 -29.16 2.14 -40.55
C ASP A 328 -28.16 2.77 -39.57
N ALA A 329 -28.53 3.90 -38.95
CA ALA A 329 -27.78 4.54 -37.88
C ALA A 329 -27.55 3.56 -36.71
N ARG A 330 -28.60 2.88 -36.26
CA ARG A 330 -28.54 1.87 -35.20
C ARG A 330 -27.63 0.71 -35.57
N LYS A 331 -27.72 0.17 -36.80
CA LYS A 331 -26.86 -0.91 -37.27
C LYS A 331 -25.38 -0.49 -37.30
N ALA A 332 -25.09 0.70 -37.80
CA ALA A 332 -23.73 1.24 -37.83
C ALA A 332 -23.16 1.44 -36.43
N LEU A 333 -23.96 1.98 -35.50
CA LEU A 333 -23.57 2.13 -34.10
C LEU A 333 -23.27 0.78 -33.46
N LEU A 334 -24.16 -0.21 -33.60
CA LEU A 334 -23.97 -1.55 -33.04
C LEU A 334 -22.70 -2.24 -33.57
N ASN A 335 -22.38 -2.07 -34.86
CA ASN A 335 -21.16 -2.62 -35.44
C ASN A 335 -19.91 -2.04 -34.75
N THR A 336 -19.80 -0.71 -34.64
CA THR A 336 -18.64 -0.09 -33.98
C THR A 336 -18.57 -0.42 -32.49
N LEU A 337 -19.70 -0.48 -31.78
CA LEU A 337 -19.71 -0.89 -30.37
C LEU A 337 -19.28 -2.36 -30.20
N SER A 338 -19.60 -3.23 -31.16
CA SER A 338 -19.13 -4.62 -31.17
C SER A 338 -17.61 -4.68 -31.34
N GLU A 339 -17.04 -3.86 -32.23
CA GLU A 339 -15.57 -3.74 -32.39
C GLU A 339 -14.88 -3.26 -31.11
N VAL A 340 -15.48 -2.30 -30.39
CA VAL A 340 -14.99 -1.84 -29.07
C VAL A 340 -14.95 -3.01 -28.09
N THR A 341 -16.04 -3.76 -27.97
CA THR A 341 -16.12 -4.88 -27.03
C THR A 341 -15.19 -6.03 -27.41
N ASP A 342 -15.06 -6.34 -28.70
CA ASP A 342 -14.15 -7.38 -29.18
C ASP A 342 -12.70 -7.02 -28.88
N TYR A 343 -12.33 -5.75 -29.03
CA TYR A 343 -11.02 -5.24 -28.65
C TYR A 343 -10.76 -5.39 -27.15
N VAL A 344 -11.70 -4.96 -26.30
CA VAL A 344 -11.60 -5.05 -24.84
C VAL A 344 -11.47 -6.50 -24.38
N VAL A 345 -12.32 -7.40 -24.90
CA VAL A 345 -12.25 -8.84 -24.60
C VAL A 345 -10.91 -9.43 -25.06
N GLY A 346 -10.47 -9.08 -26.27
CA GLY A 346 -9.20 -9.52 -26.81
C GLY A 346 -8.00 -9.03 -26.01
N TYR A 347 -8.07 -7.83 -25.45
CA TYR A 347 -7.02 -7.26 -24.60
C TYR A 347 -6.99 -7.94 -23.22
N LEU A 348 -8.12 -8.01 -22.52
CA LEU A 348 -8.21 -8.57 -21.16
C LEU A 348 -7.96 -10.08 -21.10
N LYS A 349 -8.08 -10.80 -22.22
CA LYS A 349 -7.80 -12.25 -22.29
C LYS A 349 -6.38 -12.60 -22.74
N LYS A 350 -5.54 -11.62 -23.11
CA LYS A 350 -4.13 -11.91 -23.36
C LYS A 350 -3.49 -12.32 -22.03
N PRO A 351 -2.72 -13.42 -22.00
CA PRO A 351 -1.90 -13.70 -20.83
C PRO A 351 -0.96 -12.51 -20.64
N GLU A 352 -0.94 -11.94 -19.44
CA GLU A 352 0.11 -11.00 -19.05
C GLU A 352 1.44 -11.71 -19.30
N HIS A 353 2.29 -11.15 -20.16
CA HIS A 353 3.63 -11.70 -20.34
C HIS A 353 4.37 -11.56 -19.01
N PRO A 354 5.04 -12.63 -18.53
CA PRO A 354 5.76 -12.63 -17.26
C PRO A 354 6.89 -11.60 -17.22
#